data_AF-A0A3C2C6C5-F1
#
_entry.id   AF-A0A3C2C6C5-F1
#
_cell.length_a   1.000
_cell.length_b   1.000
_cell.length_c   1.000
_cell.angle_alpha   90.00
_cell.angle_beta   90.00
_cell.angle_gamma   90.00
#
_symmetry.space_group_name_H-M   'P 1'
#
loop_
_entity.id
_entity.type
_entity.pdbx_description
1 polymer ?
#
loop_
_entity_poly.entity_id
_entity_poly.type
_entity_poly.pdbx_seq_one_letter_code
_entity_poly.pdbx_strand_id
1 'polypeptide(L)'
;TATSSVEDLVKPEWVAPGAIICDISKPSNVHPYMRQLRPDVLVIDGGVVAVPGRPSLGWNFGFEPGLAYACMAETMMLALEHHYTDMSLGADLRLDNMLYLRQLAAKHGFELAQLRSFDKPLSEEEWQQVVEARSRVINSSKAVANCR
;
A
#
# COMPACT_ATOMS: atom_id res chain seq x y z
N THR A 1 -7.89 -7.45 5.06
CA THR A 1 -7.75 -8.71 4.31
C THR A 1 -7.28 -8.36 2.92
N ALA A 2 -6.38 -9.15 2.33
CA ALA A 2 -5.98 -9.02 0.92
C ALA A 2 -6.51 -10.23 0.19
N THR A 3 -7.07 -10.05 -1.00
CA THR A 3 -7.72 -11.14 -1.75
C THR A 3 -7.36 -11.06 -3.22
N SER A 4 -7.35 -12.23 -3.86
CA SER A 4 -7.18 -12.39 -5.30
C SER A 4 -8.50 -12.26 -6.06
N SER A 5 -9.57 -11.81 -5.40
CA SER A 5 -10.86 -11.57 -6.04
C SER A 5 -10.73 -10.46 -7.09
N VAL A 6 -11.43 -10.64 -8.20
CA VAL A 6 -11.59 -9.64 -9.27
C VAL A 6 -12.70 -8.64 -8.97
N GLU A 7 -13.43 -8.83 -7.86
CA GLU A 7 -14.57 -7.99 -7.49
C GLU A 7 -14.14 -6.80 -6.63
N ASP A 8 -14.82 -5.68 -6.82
CA ASP A 8 -14.68 -4.48 -5.98
C ASP A 8 -15.27 -4.76 -4.59
N LEU A 9 -14.40 -4.96 -3.60
CA LEU A 9 -14.80 -5.34 -2.25
C LEU A 9 -14.96 -4.15 -1.31
N VAL A 10 -14.33 -3.02 -1.62
CA VAL A 10 -14.47 -1.79 -0.82
C VAL A 10 -15.34 -0.80 -1.58
N LYS A 11 -16.56 -0.59 -1.07
CA LYS A 11 -17.52 0.36 -1.64
C LYS A 11 -17.44 1.73 -0.96
N PRO A 12 -17.73 2.83 -1.69
CA PRO A 12 -17.66 4.19 -1.16
C PRO A 12 -18.48 4.44 0.11
N GLU A 13 -19.62 3.76 0.26
CA GLU A 13 -20.55 4.00 1.37
C GLU A 13 -20.06 3.42 2.69
N TRP A 14 -19.07 2.52 2.66
CA TRP A 14 -18.56 1.82 3.84
C TRP A 14 -17.40 2.57 4.53
N VAL A 15 -16.89 3.62 3.88
CA VAL A 15 -15.64 4.27 4.28
C VAL A 15 -15.92 5.55 5.07
N ALA A 16 -15.39 5.65 6.28
CA ALA A 16 -15.51 6.87 7.09
C ALA A 16 -14.82 8.08 6.41
N PRO A 17 -15.32 9.31 6.59
CA PRO A 17 -14.65 10.50 6.05
C PRO A 17 -13.25 10.71 6.64
N GLY A 18 -12.29 11.10 5.81
CA GLY A 18 -10.89 11.25 6.19
C GLY A 18 -10.16 9.93 6.45
N ALA A 19 -10.68 8.80 5.93
CA ALA A 19 -10.02 7.51 6.06
C ALA A 19 -8.90 7.33 5.03
N ILE A 20 -7.91 6.50 5.40
CA ILE A 20 -6.86 6.01 4.51
C ILE A 20 -7.07 4.51 4.30
N ILE A 21 -7.14 4.08 3.05
CA ILE A 21 -7.25 2.68 2.63
C ILE A 21 -5.90 2.28 2.06
N CYS A 22 -5.27 1.25 2.63
CA CYS A 22 -4.07 0.64 2.04
C CYS A 22 -4.49 -0.59 1.23
N ASP A 23 -4.45 -0.47 -0.09
CA ASP A 23 -4.78 -1.56 -1.00
C ASP A 23 -3.51 -2.30 -1.45
N ILE A 24 -3.35 -3.52 -0.95
CA ILE A 24 -2.22 -4.42 -1.29
C ILE A 24 -2.62 -5.49 -2.31
N SER A 25 -3.85 -5.47 -2.86
CA SER A 25 -4.31 -6.48 -3.80
C SER A 25 -3.93 -6.16 -5.25
N LYS A 26 -3.77 -7.21 -6.05
CA LYS A 26 -3.63 -7.11 -7.51
C LYS A 26 -4.49 -8.20 -8.18
N PRO A 27 -5.51 -7.84 -8.98
CA PRO A 27 -5.99 -6.47 -9.27
C PRO A 27 -6.51 -5.72 -8.03
N SER A 28 -6.62 -4.39 -8.10
CA SER A 28 -7.09 -3.55 -6.99
C SER A 28 -8.49 -3.99 -6.55
N ASN A 29 -8.72 -4.06 -5.24
CA ASN A 29 -10.02 -4.40 -4.64
C ASN A 29 -10.82 -3.15 -4.28
N VAL A 30 -10.27 -1.97 -4.55
CA VAL A 30 -10.94 -0.69 -4.37
C VAL A 30 -11.60 -0.27 -5.67
N HIS A 31 -12.88 0.07 -5.58
CA HIS A 31 -13.68 0.44 -6.73
C HIS A 31 -13.02 1.58 -7.55
N PRO A 32 -12.93 1.50 -8.90
CA PRO A 32 -12.21 2.49 -9.71
C PRO A 32 -12.69 3.94 -9.54
N TYR A 33 -13.97 4.11 -9.20
CA TYR A 33 -14.59 5.43 -8.99
C TYR A 33 -14.46 5.96 -7.55
N MET A 34 -13.81 5.22 -6.63
CA MET A 34 -13.62 5.60 -5.23
C MET A 34 -13.05 7.02 -5.10
N ARG A 35 -12.00 7.33 -5.87
CA ARG A 35 -11.35 8.65 -5.90
C ARG A 35 -12.27 9.79 -6.34
N GLN A 36 -13.22 9.50 -7.24
CA GLN A 36 -14.15 10.51 -7.77
C GLN A 36 -15.32 10.75 -6.81
N LEU A 37 -15.83 9.68 -6.21
CA LEU A 37 -16.99 9.73 -5.32
C LEU A 37 -16.64 10.21 -3.91
N ARG A 38 -15.42 9.95 -3.45
CA ARG A 38 -14.95 10.30 -2.10
C ARG A 38 -13.56 10.94 -2.16
N PRO A 39 -13.45 12.21 -2.57
CA PRO A 39 -12.20 12.96 -2.52
C PRO A 39 -11.70 13.16 -1.07
N ASP A 40 -12.54 12.88 -0.08
CA ASP A 40 -12.22 12.89 1.35
C ASP A 40 -11.59 11.58 1.86
N VAL A 41 -11.35 10.60 0.99
CA VAL A 41 -10.73 9.31 1.30
C VAL A 41 -9.47 9.15 0.47
N LEU A 42 -8.38 8.70 1.11
CA LEU A 42 -7.11 8.43 0.44
C LEU A 42 -6.93 6.92 0.27
N VAL A 43 -6.70 6.48 -0.97
CA VAL A 43 -6.31 5.10 -1.26
C VAL A 43 -4.81 5.11 -1.51
N ILE A 44 -4.03 4.34 -0.76
CA ILE A 44 -2.61 4.12 -1.01
C ILE A 44 -2.38 2.73 -1.57
N ASP A 45 -1.58 2.63 -2.62
CA ASP A 45 -1.13 1.36 -3.17
C ASP A 45 -0.06 0.79 -2.25
N GLY A 46 -0.37 -0.34 -1.61
CA GLY A 46 0.55 -1.02 -0.72
C GLY A 46 1.42 -2.04 -1.47
N GLY A 47 2.52 -2.45 -0.82
CA GLY A 47 3.39 -3.49 -1.35
C GLY A 47 4.24 -3.05 -2.54
N VAL A 48 4.62 -1.78 -2.61
CA VAL A 48 5.56 -1.25 -3.62
C VAL A 48 6.93 -1.01 -2.99
N VAL A 49 7.97 -1.55 -3.60
CA VAL A 49 9.35 -1.55 -3.10
C VAL A 49 10.27 -0.91 -4.13
N ALA A 50 11.15 -0.02 -3.68
CA ALA A 50 12.26 0.50 -4.47
C ALA A 50 13.42 -0.50 -4.45
N VAL A 51 13.81 -0.97 -5.63
CA VAL A 51 14.86 -1.98 -5.82
C VAL A 51 16.22 -1.28 -5.92
N PRO A 52 17.27 -1.76 -5.21
CA PRO A 52 18.61 -1.19 -5.28
C PRO A 52 19.13 -1.20 -6.72
N GLY A 53 19.81 -0.11 -7.11
CA GLY A 53 20.32 0.05 -8.48
C GLY A 53 19.25 0.37 -9.53
N ARG A 54 17.97 0.48 -9.14
CA ARG A 54 16.84 0.87 -9.99
C ARG A 54 16.79 0.15 -11.36
N PRO A 55 16.83 -1.19 -11.39
CA PRO A 55 16.86 -1.93 -12.63
C PRO A 55 15.56 -1.78 -13.43
N SER A 56 15.67 -1.94 -14.75
CA SER A 56 14.52 -2.27 -15.59
C SER A 56 14.26 -3.76 -15.47
N LEU A 57 13.04 -4.16 -15.11
CA LEU A 57 12.64 -5.57 -15.05
C LEU A 57 12.23 -6.12 -16.43
N GLY A 58 12.34 -5.31 -17.49
CA GLY A 58 12.08 -5.72 -18.87
C GLY A 58 10.60 -5.76 -19.28
N TRP A 59 9.65 -5.66 -18.34
CA TRP A 59 8.20 -5.63 -18.60
C TRP A 59 7.50 -4.51 -17.83
N ASN A 60 6.35 -4.04 -18.35
CA ASN A 60 5.54 -3.01 -17.70
C ASN A 60 4.36 -3.66 -16.94
N PHE A 61 4.41 -3.59 -15.61
CA PHE A 61 3.37 -4.08 -14.69
C PHE A 61 2.77 -2.94 -13.84
N GLY A 62 2.87 -1.70 -14.33
CA GLY A 62 2.24 -0.51 -13.75
C GLY A 62 3.17 0.44 -12.99
N PHE A 63 4.48 0.13 -12.87
CA PHE A 63 5.43 0.97 -12.15
C PHE A 63 6.55 1.52 -13.03
N GLU A 64 7.13 2.64 -12.58
CA GLU A 64 8.36 3.19 -13.16
C GLU A 64 9.57 2.26 -12.92
N PRO A 65 10.64 2.36 -13.73
CA PRO A 65 11.86 1.58 -13.53
C PRO A 65 12.42 1.70 -12.12
N GLY A 66 12.90 0.59 -11.58
CA GLY A 66 13.42 0.51 -10.21
C GLY A 66 12.37 0.29 -9.13
N LEU A 67 11.10 0.08 -9.48
CA LEU A 67 10.04 -0.30 -8.55
C LEU A 67 9.59 -1.74 -8.82
N ALA A 68 9.20 -2.44 -7.75
CA ALA A 68 8.70 -3.80 -7.81
C ALA A 68 7.60 -4.03 -6.76
N TYR A 69 6.77 -5.05 -6.96
CA TYR A 69 5.89 -5.54 -5.92
C TYR A 69 6.70 -6.19 -4.79
N ALA A 70 6.20 -6.11 -3.56
CA ALA A 70 6.84 -6.67 -2.37
C ALA A 70 7.11 -8.17 -2.50
N CYS A 71 6.21 -8.93 -3.15
CA CYS A 71 6.44 -10.35 -3.44
C CYS A 71 7.61 -10.59 -4.40
N MET A 72 7.84 -9.70 -5.37
CA MET A 72 9.01 -9.78 -6.25
C MET A 72 10.29 -9.41 -5.50
N ALA A 73 10.22 -8.39 -4.64
CA ALA A 73 11.34 -7.99 -3.80
C ALA A 73 11.74 -9.10 -2.81
N GLU A 74 10.78 -9.82 -2.24
CA GLU A 74 11.03 -11.01 -1.41
C GLU A 74 11.86 -12.05 -2.18
N THR A 75 11.42 -12.44 -3.37
CA THR A 75 12.15 -13.38 -4.23
C THR A 75 13.57 -12.90 -4.55
N MET A 76 13.74 -11.61 -4.85
CA MET A 76 15.06 -11.02 -5.11
C MET A 76 15.98 -11.11 -3.88
N MET A 77 15.48 -10.73 -2.70
CA MET A 77 16.24 -10.76 -1.44
C MET A 77 16.65 -12.18 -1.07
N LEU A 78 15.75 -13.15 -1.20
CA LEU A 78 16.04 -14.55 -0.92
C LEU A 78 17.07 -15.13 -1.91
N ALA A 79 16.97 -14.77 -3.19
CA ALA A 79 17.93 -15.18 -4.21
C ALA A 79 19.34 -14.63 -3.95
N LEU A 80 19.46 -13.37 -3.49
CA LEU A 80 20.74 -12.75 -3.13
C LEU A 80 21.41 -13.41 -1.92
N GLU A 81 20.63 -14.01 -1.01
CA GLU A 81 21.14 -14.79 0.11
C GLU A 81 21.37 -16.27 -0.22
N HIS A 82 21.10 -16.71 -1.45
CA HIS A 82 21.02 -18.13 -1.82
C HIS A 82 20.08 -18.95 -0.90
N HIS A 83 19.06 -18.30 -0.36
CA HIS A 83 18.09 -18.91 0.54
C HIS A 83 16.85 -19.33 -0.24
N TYR A 84 16.89 -20.53 -0.82
CA TYR A 84 15.83 -21.06 -1.70
C TYR A 84 14.79 -21.89 -0.93
N THR A 85 14.06 -21.24 -0.05
CA THR A 85 12.96 -21.87 0.70
C THR A 85 11.70 -21.02 0.63
N ASP A 86 10.57 -21.69 0.80
CA ASP A 86 9.27 -21.07 0.85
C ASP A 86 9.09 -20.32 2.19
N MET A 87 9.25 -18.99 2.19
CA MET A 87 9.18 -18.17 3.41
C MET A 87 7.79 -17.58 3.67
N SER A 88 7.06 -17.21 2.61
CA SER A 88 5.73 -16.61 2.72
C SER A 88 4.72 -17.39 1.86
N LEU A 89 4.24 -18.54 2.35
CA LEU A 89 3.20 -19.32 1.69
C LEU A 89 1.87 -19.26 2.44
N GLY A 90 0.81 -18.93 1.71
CA GLY A 90 -0.56 -18.90 2.24
C GLY A 90 -0.76 -17.81 3.30
N ALA A 91 -1.66 -18.06 4.26
CA ALA A 91 -1.97 -17.11 5.32
C ALA A 91 -1.03 -17.20 6.53
N ASP A 92 -0.06 -18.12 6.52
CA ASP A 92 0.87 -18.35 7.63
C ASP A 92 2.06 -17.38 7.56
N LEU A 93 1.79 -16.13 7.93
CA LEU A 93 2.81 -15.08 8.02
C LEU A 93 3.47 -15.11 9.40
N ARG A 94 4.68 -15.65 9.46
CA ARG A 94 5.48 -15.69 10.69
C ARG A 94 6.22 -14.38 10.91
N LEU A 95 6.13 -13.82 12.12
CA LEU A 95 6.82 -12.58 12.49
C LEU A 95 8.33 -12.67 12.26
N ASP A 96 8.94 -13.82 12.57
CA ASP A 96 10.36 -14.06 12.37
C ASP A 96 10.78 -13.88 10.89
N ASN A 97 9.95 -14.36 9.96
CA ASN A 97 10.19 -14.21 8.53
C ASN A 97 10.09 -12.74 8.10
N MET A 98 9.14 -11.98 8.64
CA MET A 98 9.03 -10.54 8.39
C MET A 98 10.24 -9.77 8.89
N LEU A 99 10.73 -10.10 10.09
CA LEU A 99 11.92 -9.48 10.67
C LEU A 99 13.18 -9.84 9.87
N TYR A 100 13.29 -11.08 9.42
CA TYR A 100 14.38 -11.54 8.56
C TYR A 100 14.38 -10.81 7.22
N LEU A 101 13.24 -10.74 6.52
CA LEU A 101 13.12 -10.00 5.25
C LEU A 101 13.43 -8.51 5.43
N ARG A 102 13.04 -7.90 6.56
CA ARG A 102 13.41 -6.51 6.87
C ARG A 102 14.93 -6.33 7.02
N GLN A 103 15.61 -7.30 7.64
CA GLN A 103 17.08 -7.28 7.73
C GLN A 103 17.73 -7.42 6.35
N LEU A 104 17.22 -8.31 5.51
CA LEU A 104 17.71 -8.46 4.13
C LEU A 104 17.48 -7.21 3.30
N ALA A 105 16.32 -6.56 3.46
CA ALA A 105 16.02 -5.31 2.77
C ALA A 105 17.05 -4.24 3.11
N ALA A 106 17.35 -4.05 4.41
CA ALA A 106 18.39 -3.13 4.86
C ALA A 106 19.79 -3.51 4.36
N LYS A 107 20.13 -4.82 4.37
CA LYS A 107 21.43 -5.33 3.92
C LYS A 107 21.68 -5.07 2.43
N HIS A 108 20.65 -5.27 1.59
CA HIS A 108 20.77 -5.17 0.14
C HIS A 108 20.33 -3.82 -0.44
N GLY A 109 19.79 -2.92 0.39
CA GLY A 109 19.37 -1.58 -0.03
C GLY A 109 17.99 -1.53 -0.69
N PHE A 110 17.09 -2.44 -0.34
CA PHE A 110 15.68 -2.33 -0.69
C PHE A 110 14.97 -1.37 0.26
N GLU A 111 14.17 -0.48 -0.29
CA GLU A 111 13.47 0.56 0.47
C GLU A 111 11.97 0.57 0.16
N LEU A 112 11.17 1.09 1.08
CA LEU A 112 9.77 1.36 0.79
C LEU A 112 9.70 2.44 -0.29
N ALA A 113 8.93 2.19 -1.36
CA ALA A 113 8.75 3.18 -2.40
C ALA A 113 8.00 4.41 -1.89
N GLN A 114 8.07 5.52 -2.63
CA GLN A 114 7.20 6.66 -2.41
C GLN A 114 5.73 6.20 -2.42
N LEU A 115 4.91 6.75 -1.52
CA LEU A 115 3.48 6.45 -1.49
C LEU A 115 2.84 6.75 -2.85
N ARG A 116 1.92 5.88 -3.24
CA ARG A 116 1.20 5.97 -4.51
C ARG A 116 -0.29 5.83 -4.27
N SER A 117 -1.08 6.34 -5.19
CA SER A 117 -2.53 6.18 -5.25
C SER A 117 -2.95 5.89 -6.69
N PHE A 118 -3.56 4.73 -6.94
CA PHE A 118 -3.97 4.30 -8.28
C PHE A 118 -2.81 4.30 -9.28
N ASP A 119 -1.70 3.68 -8.87
CA ASP A 119 -0.46 3.52 -9.61
C ASP A 119 0.22 4.86 -10.00
N LYS A 120 -0.07 5.95 -9.28
CA LYS A 120 0.59 7.26 -9.45
C LYS A 120 1.21 7.74 -8.14
N PRO A 121 2.34 8.47 -8.15
CA PRO A 121 2.88 9.09 -6.94
C PRO A 121 1.83 9.93 -6.22
N LEU A 122 1.76 9.78 -4.91
CA LEU A 122 0.85 10.55 -4.06
C LEU A 122 1.26 12.03 -4.09
N SER A 123 0.30 12.91 -4.41
CA SER A 123 0.50 14.35 -4.35
C SER A 123 0.27 14.91 -2.95
N GLU A 124 0.89 16.06 -2.65
CA GLU A 124 0.69 16.75 -1.38
C GLU A 124 -0.75 17.26 -1.27
N GLU A 125 -1.38 17.65 -2.38
CA GLU A 125 -2.77 18.12 -2.42
C GLU A 125 -3.74 17.02 -1.96
N GLU A 126 -3.57 15.79 -2.44
CA GLU A 126 -4.37 14.63 -2.01
C GLU A 126 -4.18 14.34 -0.51
N TRP A 127 -2.94 14.44 -0.03
CA TRP A 127 -2.64 14.25 1.39
C TRP A 127 -3.35 15.30 2.25
N GLN A 128 -3.24 16.58 1.90
CA GLN A 128 -3.87 17.66 2.65
C GLN A 128 -5.40 17.57 2.65
N GLN A 129 -6.02 17.20 1.51
CA GLN A 129 -7.48 17.01 1.43
C GLN A 129 -8.00 16.01 2.47
N VAL A 130 -7.28 14.89 2.65
CA VAL A 130 -7.68 13.86 3.62
C VAL A 130 -7.38 14.28 5.05
N VAL A 131 -6.28 14.98 5.31
CA VAL A 131 -5.98 15.56 6.63
C VAL A 131 -7.05 16.55 7.06
N GLU A 132 -7.50 17.42 6.16
CA GLU A 132 -8.60 18.36 6.42
C GLU A 132 -9.92 17.64 6.68
N ALA A 133 -10.26 16.65 5.85
CA ALA A 133 -11.46 15.85 6.02
C ALA A 133 -11.47 15.16 7.40
N ARG A 134 -10.33 14.59 7.80
CA ARG A 134 -10.17 13.95 9.11
C ARG A 134 -10.31 14.95 10.26
N SER A 135 -9.72 16.13 10.11
CA SER A 135 -9.79 17.22 11.11
C SER A 135 -11.22 17.70 11.31
N ARG A 136 -12.02 17.84 10.24
CA ARG A 136 -13.45 18.19 10.31
C ARG A 136 -14.24 17.17 11.14
N VAL A 137 -13.99 15.87 10.95
CA VAL A 137 -14.65 14.79 11.70
C VAL A 137 -14.27 14.81 13.18
N ILE A 138 -13.00 15.05 13.50
CA ILE A 138 -12.52 15.12 14.89
C ILE A 138 -13.15 16.33 15.60
N ASN A 139 -13.19 17.48 14.93
CA ASN A 139 -13.74 18.71 15.51
C ASN A 139 -15.25 18.64 15.72
N SER A 140 -16.00 18.05 14.79
CA SER A 140 -17.45 17.84 14.98
C SER A 140 -17.74 16.87 16.12
N SER A 141 -16.94 15.81 16.28
CA SER A 141 -17.07 14.84 17.37
C SER A 141 -16.82 15.48 18.74
N LYS A 142 -15.82 16.37 18.85
CA LYS A 142 -15.55 17.14 20.08
C LYS A 142 -16.68 18.12 20.42
N ALA A 143 -17.24 18.80 19.42
CA ALA A 143 -18.36 19.71 19.62
C ALA A 143 -19.61 18.98 20.15
N VAL A 144 -19.90 17.79 19.61
CA VAL A 144 -21.01 16.95 20.09
C VAL A 144 -20.76 16.40 21.50
N ALA A 145 -19.52 16.03 21.82
CA ALA A 145 -19.15 15.55 23.16
C ALA A 145 -19.24 16.63 24.24
N ASN A 146 -18.95 17.90 23.92
CA ASN A 146 -19.03 19.03 24.86
C ASN A 146 -20.45 19.57 25.09
N CYS A 147 -21.44 19.16 24.29
CA CYS A 147 -22.85 19.55 24.45
C CYS A 147 -23.68 18.53 25.27
N ARG A 148 -23.04 17.49 25.84
CA ARG A 148 -23.66 16.52 26.76
C ARG A 148 -23.08 16.68 28.16
#